data_AF-A0A7V9BFH7-F1
#
_entry.id   AF-A0A7V9BFH7-F1
#
_cell.length_a   1.000
_cell.length_b   1.000
_cell.length_c   1.000
_cell.angle_alpha   90.00
_cell.angle_beta   90.00
_cell.angle_gamma   90.00
#
_symmetry.space_group_name_H-M   'P 1'
#
loop_
_entity.id
_entity.type
_entity.pdbx_description
1 polymer ?
#
loop_
_entity_poly.entity_id
_entity_poly.type
_entity_poly.pdbx_seq_one_letter_code
_entity_poly.pdbx_strand_id
1 'polypeptide(L)'
;MRSSRVALAALVFGAGTGSLATEIAASRLLAPYFGSSTIVWSNLIGIVLAGLALGYFLGGRLADRRPEPRLLGLIVLAAAVWVAVTPFVARPFLDATVSSLDDASAGAVIGSFFAVLLLFAPAVVLLGMVSPFAIRLAISDVATAGAVAGRFYALSTGG
;
A
#
# COMPACT_ATOMS: atom_id res chain seq x y z
N MET A 1 4.79 -5.40 28.16
CA MET A 1 5.30 -4.30 27.30
C MET A 1 6.24 -4.77 26.17
N ARG A 2 7.22 -5.67 26.40
CA ARG A 2 8.12 -6.17 25.32
C ARG A 2 7.40 -6.90 24.17
N SER A 3 6.43 -7.76 24.47
CA SER A 3 5.66 -8.52 23.46
C SER A 3 4.89 -7.61 22.48
N SER A 4 4.31 -6.50 22.96
CA SER A 4 3.59 -5.53 22.10
C SER A 4 4.51 -4.83 21.09
N ARG A 5 5.75 -4.51 21.48
CA ARG A 5 6.73 -3.89 20.55
C ARG A 5 7.20 -4.84 19.45
N VAL A 6 7.33 -6.14 19.77
CA VAL A 6 7.69 -7.16 18.76
C VAL A 6 6.53 -7.36 17.79
N ALA A 7 5.28 -7.39 18.27
CA ALA A 7 4.11 -7.48 17.41
C ALA A 7 4.00 -6.28 16.45
N LEU A 8 4.21 -5.06 16.94
CA LEU A 8 4.24 -3.86 16.09
C LEU A 8 5.37 -3.90 15.05
N ALA A 9 6.57 -4.35 15.45
CA ALA A 9 7.68 -4.52 14.52
C ALA A 9 7.37 -5.53 13.41
N ALA A 10 6.76 -6.68 13.77
CA ALA A 10 6.35 -7.69 12.80
C ALA A 10 5.24 -7.17 11.86
N LEU A 11 4.27 -6.41 12.36
CA LEU A 11 3.23 -5.79 11.54
C LEU A 11 3.82 -4.78 10.55
N VAL A 12 4.79 -3.97 10.97
CA VAL A 12 5.43 -2.97 10.11
C VAL A 12 6.28 -3.64 9.04
N PHE A 13 7.03 -4.68 9.40
CA PHE A 13 7.75 -5.50 8.44
C PHE A 13 6.79 -6.13 7.43
N GLY A 14 5.71 -6.78 7.90
CA GLY A 14 4.71 -7.39 7.04
C GLY A 14 3.96 -6.40 6.15
N ALA A 15 3.75 -5.17 6.62
CA ALA A 15 3.16 -4.10 5.80
C ALA A 15 4.13 -3.60 4.72
N GLY A 16 5.43 -3.51 5.03
CA GLY A 16 6.49 -3.29 4.06
C GLY A 16 6.49 -4.35 2.96
N THR A 17 6.60 -5.61 3.36
CA THR A 17 6.55 -6.76 2.45
C THR A 17 5.26 -6.77 1.64
N GLY A 18 4.12 -6.50 2.28
CA GLY A 18 2.82 -6.43 1.63
C GLY A 18 2.75 -5.32 0.59
N SER A 19 3.33 -4.15 0.88
CA SER A 19 3.37 -3.02 -0.06
C SER A 19 4.17 -3.37 -1.30
N LEU A 20 5.40 -3.87 -1.11
CA LEU A 20 6.28 -4.23 -2.22
C LEU A 20 5.72 -5.42 -3.01
N ALA A 21 5.21 -6.45 -2.33
CA ALA A 21 4.56 -7.59 -2.99
C ALA A 21 3.33 -7.14 -3.81
N THR A 22 2.54 -6.20 -3.29
CA THR A 22 1.38 -5.64 -4.01
C THR A 22 1.83 -4.88 -5.26
N GLU A 23 2.88 -4.07 -5.18
CA GLU A 23 3.45 -3.35 -6.32
C GLU A 23 3.96 -4.31 -7.41
N ILE A 24 4.73 -5.33 -7.03
CA ILE A 24 5.23 -6.34 -7.96
C ILE A 24 4.08 -7.15 -8.57
N ALA A 25 3.11 -7.57 -7.76
CA ALA A 25 1.92 -8.29 -8.24
C ALA A 25 1.09 -7.43 -9.20
N ALA A 26 0.92 -6.14 -8.91
CA ALA A 26 0.22 -5.21 -9.79
C ALA A 26 0.89 -5.12 -11.16
N SER A 27 2.23 -4.97 -11.20
CA SER A 27 2.97 -4.94 -12.47
C SER A 27 2.74 -6.19 -13.32
N ARG A 28 2.68 -7.37 -12.67
CA ARG A 28 2.46 -8.66 -13.34
C ARG A 28 1.01 -8.84 -13.78
N LEU A 29 0.06 -8.33 -13.02
CA LEU A 29 -1.36 -8.36 -13.38
C LEU A 29 -1.67 -7.42 -14.54
N LEU A 30 -1.00 -6.28 -14.65
CA LEU A 30 -1.25 -5.29 -15.70
C LEU A 30 -0.55 -5.62 -17.02
N ALA A 31 0.61 -6.30 -16.98
CA ALA A 31 1.44 -6.56 -18.16
C ALA A 31 0.71 -7.25 -19.32
N PRO A 32 -0.16 -8.27 -19.11
CA PRO A 32 -0.91 -8.90 -20.20
C PRO A 32 -1.94 -7.98 -20.86
N TYR A 33 -2.42 -6.97 -20.14
CA TYR A 33 -3.54 -6.10 -20.56
C TYR A 33 -3.08 -4.81 -21.20
N PHE A 34 -2.07 -4.16 -20.60
CA PHE A 34 -1.60 -2.84 -21.02
C PHE A 34 -0.15 -2.86 -21.53
N GLY A 35 0.49 -4.03 -21.54
CA GLY A 35 1.89 -4.21 -21.88
C GLY A 35 2.84 -3.81 -20.76
N SER A 36 4.15 -3.99 -21.00
CA SER A 36 5.23 -3.69 -20.06
C SER A 36 6.00 -2.42 -20.44
N SER A 37 5.29 -1.40 -20.96
CA SER A 37 5.94 -0.16 -21.39
C SER A 37 6.43 0.65 -20.19
N THR A 38 7.48 1.47 -20.41
CA THR A 38 8.01 2.38 -19.37
C THR A 38 6.93 3.33 -18.85
N ILE A 39 5.94 3.71 -19.68
CA ILE A 39 4.85 4.60 -19.29
C ILE A 39 3.90 3.90 -18.30
N VAL A 40 3.50 2.66 -18.57
CA VAL A 40 2.64 1.86 -17.66
C VAL A 40 3.36 1.64 -16.32
N TRP A 41 4.65 1.33 -16.36
CA TRP A 41 5.46 1.17 -15.17
C TRP A 41 5.59 2.48 -14.37
N SER A 42 5.73 3.61 -15.06
CA SER A 42 5.81 4.94 -14.44
C SER A 42 4.50 5.32 -13.75
N ASN A 43 3.36 5.03 -14.38
CA ASN A 43 2.03 5.20 -13.77
C ASN A 43 1.90 4.35 -12.50
N LEU A 44 2.32 3.08 -12.56
CA LEU A 44 2.27 2.18 -11.42
C LEU A 44 3.05 2.73 -10.23
N ILE A 45 4.35 3.04 -10.41
CA ILE A 45 5.20 3.59 -9.34
C ILE A 45 4.61 4.92 -8.83
N GLY A 46 4.22 5.82 -9.73
CA GLY A 46 3.69 7.14 -9.36
C GLY A 46 2.48 7.03 -8.45
N ILE A 47 1.55 6.13 -8.76
CA ILE A 47 0.34 5.91 -7.96
C ILE A 47 0.68 5.19 -6.65
N VAL A 48 1.59 4.21 -6.66
CA VAL A 48 2.03 3.53 -5.43
C VAL A 48 2.67 4.52 -4.46
N LEU A 49 3.60 5.36 -4.93
CA LEU A 49 4.24 6.37 -4.10
C LEU A 49 3.26 7.43 -3.61
N ALA A 50 2.33 7.89 -4.46
CA ALA A 50 1.27 8.81 -4.05
C ALA A 50 0.33 8.18 -2.99
N GLY A 51 -0.02 6.91 -3.18
CA GLY A 51 -0.81 6.12 -2.24
C GLY A 51 -0.11 5.94 -0.90
N LEU A 52 1.19 5.62 -0.90
CA LEU A 52 2.00 5.54 0.31
C LEU A 52 2.06 6.90 1.02
N ALA A 53 2.32 7.99 0.30
CA ALA A 53 2.35 9.33 0.87
C ALA A 53 1.00 9.71 1.52
N LEU A 54 -0.11 9.42 0.84
CA LEU A 54 -1.45 9.62 1.39
C LEU A 54 -1.68 8.73 2.62
N GLY A 55 -1.28 7.47 2.56
CA GLY A 55 -1.33 6.52 3.67
C GLY A 55 -0.53 7.02 4.88
N TYR A 56 0.67 7.54 4.67
CA TYR A 56 1.50 8.10 5.73
C TYR A 56 0.81 9.28 6.42
N PHE A 57 0.27 10.20 5.63
CA PHE A 57 -0.44 11.37 6.14
C PHE A 57 -1.71 10.98 6.91
N LEU A 58 -2.58 10.15 6.32
CA LEU A 58 -3.83 9.73 6.94
C LEU A 58 -3.58 8.86 8.16
N GLY A 59 -2.62 7.93 8.09
CA GLY A 59 -2.23 7.03 9.16
C GLY A 59 -1.69 7.78 10.37
N GLY A 60 -0.78 8.74 10.15
CA GLY A 60 -0.27 9.61 11.22
C GLY A 60 -1.38 10.42 11.88
N ARG A 61 -2.22 11.10 11.08
CA ARG A 61 -3.34 11.90 11.59
C ARG A 61 -4.37 11.07 12.36
N LEU A 62 -4.65 9.85 11.89
CA LEU A 62 -5.59 8.94 12.56
C LEU A 62 -5.00 8.40 13.87
N ALA A 63 -3.72 8.03 13.87
CA ALA A 63 -3.02 7.54 15.05
C ALA A 63 -2.90 8.62 16.14
N ASP A 64 -2.70 9.87 15.77
CA ASP A 64 -2.68 10.98 16.73
C ASP A 64 -4.04 11.19 17.42
N ARG A 65 -5.13 10.96 16.68
CA ARG A 65 -6.51 11.11 17.20
C ARG A 65 -7.00 9.90 17.99
N ARG A 66 -6.67 8.70 17.53
CA ARG A 66 -7.10 7.42 18.14
C ARG A 66 -5.94 6.42 18.15
N PRO A 67 -4.97 6.55 19.08
CA PRO A 67 -3.83 5.65 19.19
C PRO A 67 -4.24 4.30 19.79
N GLU A 68 -5.07 3.54 19.07
CA GLU A 68 -5.63 2.28 19.51
C GLU A 68 -5.05 1.10 18.72
N PRO A 69 -4.45 0.09 19.37
CA PRO A 69 -3.93 -1.10 18.68
C PRO A 69 -5.01 -1.86 17.88
N ARG A 70 -6.26 -1.81 18.33
CA ARG A 70 -7.40 -2.43 17.62
C ARG A 70 -7.65 -1.78 16.26
N LEU A 71 -7.56 -0.45 16.20
CA LEU A 71 -7.74 0.29 14.95
C LEU A 71 -6.63 -0.02 13.95
N LEU A 72 -5.38 -0.12 14.42
CA LEU A 72 -4.28 -0.60 13.59
C LEU A 72 -4.55 -2.01 13.04
N GLY A 73 -5.02 -2.92 13.88
CA GLY A 73 -5.39 -4.28 13.45
C GLY A 73 -6.49 -4.29 12.38
N LEU A 74 -7.50 -3.42 12.51
CA LEU A 74 -8.55 -3.27 11.49
C LEU A 74 -8.01 -2.71 10.16
N ILE A 75 -7.09 -1.76 10.20
CA ILE A 75 -6.44 -1.21 8.99
C ILE A 75 -5.66 -2.31 8.27
N VAL A 76 -4.86 -3.09 9.00
CA VAL A 76 -4.10 -4.21 8.44
C VAL A 76 -5.03 -5.28 7.88
N LEU A 77 -6.11 -5.62 8.58
CA LEU A 77 -7.10 -6.57 8.11
C LEU A 77 -7.79 -6.07 6.83
N ALA A 78 -8.19 -4.80 6.79
CA ALA A 78 -8.79 -4.19 5.61
C ALA A 78 -7.82 -4.21 4.41
N ALA A 79 -6.55 -3.89 4.63
CA ALA A 79 -5.52 -3.99 3.61
C ALA A 79 -5.37 -5.42 3.08
N ALA A 80 -5.26 -6.40 3.98
CA ALA A 80 -5.11 -7.81 3.62
C ALA A 80 -6.33 -8.34 2.84
N VAL A 81 -7.54 -7.99 3.26
CA VAL A 81 -8.78 -8.34 2.55
C VAL A 81 -8.79 -7.69 1.16
N TRP A 82 -8.42 -6.41 1.05
CA TRP A 82 -8.38 -5.73 -0.24
C TRP A 82 -7.42 -6.42 -1.19
N VAL A 83 -6.17 -6.65 -0.78
CA VAL A 83 -5.15 -7.36 -1.56
C VAL A 83 -5.63 -8.76 -1.97
N ALA A 84 -6.27 -9.50 -1.06
CA ALA A 84 -6.78 -10.84 -1.35
C ALA A 84 -7.93 -10.83 -2.37
N VAL A 85 -8.79 -9.80 -2.34
CA VAL A 85 -9.92 -9.66 -3.26
C VAL A 85 -9.49 -9.09 -4.62
N THR A 86 -8.45 -8.26 -4.66
CA THR A 86 -7.95 -7.60 -5.87
C THR A 86 -7.83 -8.53 -7.09
N PRO A 87 -7.19 -9.72 -7.06
CA PRO A 87 -7.04 -10.54 -8.27
C PRO A 87 -8.38 -11.06 -8.84
N PHE A 88 -9.40 -11.24 -8.00
CA PHE A 88 -10.72 -11.71 -8.44
C PHE A 88 -11.54 -10.61 -9.10
N VAL A 89 -11.37 -9.36 -8.65
CA VAL A 89 -12.02 -8.18 -9.23
C VAL A 89 -11.25 -7.65 -10.43
N ALA A 90 -9.92 -7.75 -10.40
CA ALA A 90 -9.03 -7.22 -11.43
C ALA A 90 -9.31 -7.86 -12.79
N ARG A 91 -9.42 -9.19 -12.87
CA ARG A 91 -9.64 -9.90 -14.15
C ARG A 91 -10.86 -9.38 -14.93
N PRO A 92 -12.10 -9.45 -14.41
CA PRO A 92 -13.26 -8.98 -15.15
C PRO A 92 -13.22 -7.47 -15.42
N PHE A 93 -12.64 -6.68 -14.52
CA PHE A 93 -12.49 -5.24 -14.71
C PHE A 93 -11.53 -4.91 -15.85
N LEU A 94 -10.39 -5.59 -15.90
CA LEU A 94 -9.35 -5.40 -16.91
C LEU A 94 -9.80 -5.92 -18.28
N ASP A 95 -10.46 -7.08 -18.33
CA ASP A 95 -11.06 -7.63 -19.56
C ASP A 95 -12.07 -6.64 -20.16
N ALA A 96 -12.97 -6.10 -19.33
CA ALA A 96 -13.96 -5.09 -19.75
C ALA A 96 -13.29 -3.81 -20.26
N THR A 97 -12.26 -3.33 -19.55
CA THR A 97 -11.53 -2.12 -19.91
C THR A 97 -10.84 -2.27 -21.27
N VAL A 98 -10.13 -3.38 -21.50
CA VAL A 98 -9.44 -3.63 -22.78
C VAL A 98 -10.43 -3.81 -23.93
N SER A 99 -11.58 -4.47 -23.71
CA SER A 99 -12.60 -4.64 -24.76
C SER A 99 -13.25 -3.34 -25.25
N SER A 100 -13.14 -2.27 -24.45
CA SER A 100 -13.72 -0.95 -24.74
C SER A 100 -12.73 0.05 -25.34
N LEU A 101 -11.45 -0.31 -25.37
CA LEU A 101 -10.38 0.55 -25.85
C LEU A 101 -9.96 0.08 -27.25
N ASP A 102 -10.41 0.79 -28.29
CA ASP A 102 -9.84 0.66 -29.64
C ASP A 102 -8.32 0.84 -29.59
N ASP A 103 -7.59 0.13 -30.48
CA ASP A 103 -6.14 -0.10 -30.65
C ASP A 103 -5.15 1.11 -30.54
N ALA A 104 -5.44 2.10 -29.70
CA ALA A 104 -4.65 3.30 -29.49
C ALA A 104 -3.76 3.16 -28.26
N SER A 105 -2.47 3.49 -28.43
CA SER A 105 -1.48 3.59 -27.35
C SER A 105 -1.93 4.46 -26.17
N ALA A 106 -2.77 5.47 -26.42
CA ALA A 106 -3.38 6.32 -25.39
C ALA A 106 -4.35 5.56 -24.47
N GLY A 107 -5.08 4.57 -25.01
CA GLY A 107 -6.00 3.72 -24.25
C GLY A 107 -5.28 2.89 -23.19
N ALA A 108 -4.12 2.33 -23.54
CA ALA A 108 -3.30 1.56 -22.59
C ALA A 108 -2.76 2.43 -21.44
N VAL A 109 -2.38 3.67 -21.72
CA VAL A 109 -1.89 4.61 -20.70
C VAL A 109 -3.00 5.00 -19.73
N ILE A 110 -4.16 5.39 -20.25
CA ILE A 110 -5.31 5.81 -19.43
C ILE A 110 -5.89 4.61 -18.66
N GLY A 111 -6.05 3.46 -19.33
CA GLY A 111 -6.55 2.23 -18.74
C GLY A 111 -5.66 1.72 -17.61
N SER A 112 -4.33 1.69 -17.81
CA SER A 112 -3.39 1.30 -16.76
C SER A 112 -3.41 2.26 -15.57
N PHE A 113 -3.52 3.57 -15.81
CA PHE A 113 -3.63 4.56 -14.74
C PHE A 113 -4.84 4.30 -13.84
N PHE A 114 -6.04 4.18 -14.42
CA PHE A 114 -7.26 3.94 -13.66
C PHE A 114 -7.29 2.55 -13.02
N ALA A 115 -6.78 1.53 -13.71
CA ALA A 115 -6.66 0.20 -13.15
C ALA A 115 -5.79 0.21 -11.88
N VAL A 116 -4.62 0.88 -11.93
CA VAL A 116 -3.76 0.99 -10.76
C VAL A 116 -4.43 1.78 -9.64
N LEU A 117 -5.01 2.92 -9.99
CA LEU A 117 -5.66 3.82 -9.05
C LEU A 117 -6.82 3.15 -8.30
N LEU A 118 -7.65 2.38 -8.98
CA LEU A 118 -8.84 1.79 -8.39
C LEU A 118 -8.55 0.45 -7.70
N LEU A 119 -7.69 -0.39 -8.29
CA LEU A 119 -7.47 -1.75 -7.80
C LEU A 119 -6.40 -1.82 -6.70
N PHE A 120 -5.31 -1.07 -6.84
CA PHE A 120 -4.13 -1.20 -5.97
C PHE A 120 -3.96 -0.02 -5.01
N ALA A 121 -4.31 1.21 -5.40
CA ALA A 121 -4.11 2.37 -4.52
C ALA A 121 -4.79 2.24 -3.14
N PRO A 122 -6.02 1.71 -3.01
CA PRO A 122 -6.63 1.54 -1.68
C PRO A 122 -5.82 0.62 -0.76
N ALA A 123 -5.33 -0.50 -1.28
CA ALA A 123 -4.46 -1.42 -0.53
C ALA A 123 -3.16 -0.73 -0.11
N VAL A 124 -2.50 -0.04 -1.04
CA VAL A 124 -1.23 0.65 -0.78
C VAL A 124 -1.40 1.79 0.23
N VAL A 125 -2.49 2.55 0.16
CA VAL A 125 -2.81 3.59 1.16
C VAL A 125 -2.97 2.97 2.54
N LEU A 126 -3.76 1.89 2.67
CA LEU A 126 -3.97 1.22 3.95
C LEU A 126 -2.67 0.61 4.52
N LEU A 127 -1.84 0.00 3.67
CA LEU A 127 -0.51 -0.51 4.07
C LEU A 127 0.42 0.64 4.49
N GLY A 128 0.41 1.75 3.76
CA GLY A 128 1.17 2.96 4.11
C GLY A 128 0.77 3.54 5.47
N MET A 129 -0.50 3.42 5.88
CA MET A 129 -0.93 3.90 7.20
C MET A 129 -0.26 3.15 8.37
N VAL A 130 0.21 1.91 8.17
CA VAL A 130 0.69 1.03 9.25
C VAL A 130 1.92 1.61 9.95
N SER A 131 2.93 2.06 9.21
CA SER A 131 4.21 2.53 9.76
C SER A 131 4.07 3.73 10.70
N PRO A 132 3.46 4.88 10.31
CA PRO A 132 3.30 6.01 11.23
C PRO A 132 2.37 5.68 12.40
N PHE A 133 1.36 4.84 12.20
CA PHE A 133 0.46 4.43 13.27
C PHE A 133 1.19 3.58 14.32
N ALA A 134 1.96 2.60 13.87
CA ALA A 134 2.74 1.74 14.74
C ALA A 134 3.86 2.51 15.46
N ILE A 135 4.48 3.50 14.80
CA ILE A 135 5.41 4.44 15.44
C ILE A 135 4.72 5.20 16.57
N ARG A 136 3.54 5.79 16.30
CA ARG A 136 2.77 6.53 17.30
C ARG A 136 2.41 5.67 18.52
N LEU A 137 2.04 4.41 18.32
CA LEU A 137 1.77 3.46 19.41
C LEU A 137 3.03 3.05 20.20
N ALA A 138 4.20 3.07 19.56
CA ALA A 138 5.45 2.64 20.17
C ALA A 138 6.19 3.75 20.94
N ILE A 139 5.92 5.03 20.62
CA ILE A 139 6.48 6.20 21.30
C ILE A 139 5.81 6.37 22.65
N SER A 140 6.62 6.31 23.72
CA SER A 140 6.22 6.64 25.09
C SER A 140 6.88 7.92 25.61
N ASP A 141 7.97 8.34 24.97
CA ASP A 141 8.76 9.51 25.34
C ASP A 141 9.32 10.15 24.06
N VAL A 142 9.21 11.47 23.98
CA VAL A 142 9.69 12.31 22.87
C VAL A 142 11.20 12.14 22.69
N ALA A 143 11.96 11.95 23.78
CA ALA A 143 13.42 11.73 23.70
C ALA A 143 13.78 10.47 22.89
N THR A 144 12.89 9.47 22.85
CA THR A 144 13.10 8.21 22.11
C THR A 144 12.44 8.18 20.73
N ALA A 145 11.70 9.24 20.36
CA ALA A 145 10.86 9.25 19.17
C ALA A 145 11.67 9.01 17.88
N GLY A 146 12.82 9.66 17.74
CA GLY A 146 13.69 9.49 16.57
C GLY A 146 14.20 8.05 16.41
N ALA A 147 14.64 7.42 17.51
CA ALA A 147 15.13 6.04 17.49
C ALA A 147 14.02 5.03 17.16
N VAL A 148 12.80 5.23 17.70
CA VAL A 148 11.64 4.39 17.38
C VAL A 148 11.24 4.54 15.93
N ALA A 149 11.12 5.77 15.43
CA ALA A 149 10.80 6.04 14.03
C ALA A 149 11.83 5.41 13.08
N GLY A 150 13.12 5.64 13.32
CA GLY A 150 14.20 5.09 12.51
C GLY A 150 14.17 3.56 12.43
N ARG A 151 13.96 2.87 13.57
CA ARG A 151 13.85 1.40 13.59
C ARG A 151 12.65 0.90 12.80
N PHE A 152 11.51 1.57 12.92
CA PHE A 152 10.27 1.15 12.24
C PHE A 152 10.36 1.41 10.73
N TYR A 153 10.94 2.53 10.29
CA TYR A 153 11.23 2.76 8.87
C TYR A 153 12.20 1.69 8.33
N ALA A 154 13.28 1.38 9.05
CA ALA A 154 14.21 0.33 8.62
C ALA A 154 13.52 -1.04 8.48
N LEU A 155 12.63 -1.40 9.42
CA LEU A 155 11.85 -2.63 9.34
C LEU A 155 10.85 -2.61 8.17
N SER A 156 10.18 -1.48 7.96
CA SER A 156 9.22 -1.31 6.86
C SER A 156 9.89 -1.36 5.49
N THR A 157 11.13 -0.86 5.37
CA THR A 157 11.89 -0.89 4.11
C THR A 157 12.58 -2.24 3.89
N GLY A 158 13.02 -2.88 4.97
CA GLY A 158 13.70 -4.18 4.89
C GLY A 158 12.76 -5.36 4.69
N GLY A 159 11.47 -5.20 4.98
CA GLY A 159 10.41 -6.16 4.66
C GLY A 159 9.82 -5.90 3.29
#